data_AF-A0A967VR13-F1
#
_entry.id   AF-A0A967VR13-F1
#
_cell.length_a   1.000
_cell.length_b   1.000
_cell.length_c   1.000
_cell.angle_alpha   90.00
_cell.angle_beta   90.00
_cell.angle_gamma   90.00
#
_symmetry.space_group_name_H-M   'P 1'
#
loop_
_entity.id
_entity.type
_entity.pdbx_description
1 polymer ?
#
loop_
_entity_poly.entity_id
_entity_poly.type
_entity_poly.pdbx_seq_one_letter_code
_entity_poly.pdbx_strand_id
1 'polypeptide(L)'
;MSCHAVRGVNEIPETLGAPGPDLTHFGSRRTIAAATVPNEPEGLARWIFAPDEIKRGSRMPASRLEPERLSALVAYLESLK
;
A
#
# COMPACT_ATOMS: atom_id res chain seq x y z
N MET A 1 10.96 -4.39 -9.77
CA MET A 1 11.25 -3.03 -9.30
C MET A 1 10.36 -2.77 -8.09
N SER A 2 10.94 -2.39 -6.95
CA SER A 2 10.12 -2.09 -5.75
C SER A 2 9.59 -0.66 -5.83
N CYS A 3 8.29 -0.46 -5.61
CA CYS A 3 7.68 0.87 -5.56
C CYS A 3 7.69 1.48 -4.16
N HIS A 4 7.74 0.63 -3.14
CA HIS A 4 7.59 1.03 -1.74
C HIS A 4 8.76 0.54 -0.90
N ALA A 5 9.10 1.29 0.13
CA ALA A 5 10.05 0.87 1.16
C ALA A 5 9.30 0.55 2.46
N VAL A 6 9.81 -0.43 3.20
CA VAL A 6 9.48 -0.69 4.60
C VAL A 6 10.82 -0.85 5.30
N ARG A 7 11.21 0.15 6.11
CA ARG A 7 12.52 0.13 6.76
C ARG A 7 12.67 -1.13 7.62
N GLY A 8 13.85 -1.77 7.54
CA GLY A 8 14.12 -3.05 8.19
C GLY A 8 13.62 -4.29 7.43
N VAL A 9 12.89 -4.12 6.33
CA VAL A 9 12.44 -5.23 5.45
C VAL A 9 13.00 -5.06 4.05
N ASN A 10 12.78 -3.89 3.45
CA ASN A 10 13.31 -3.57 2.14
C ASN A 10 13.54 -2.06 2.01
N GLU A 11 14.70 -1.71 1.46
CA GLU A 11 15.08 -0.32 1.21
C GLU A 11 15.17 -0.06 -0.29
N ILE A 12 14.79 1.14 -0.71
CA ILE A 12 14.99 1.63 -2.07
C ILE A 12 16.20 2.58 -2.01
N PRO A 13 17.26 2.37 -2.81
CA PRO A 13 18.39 3.28 -2.85
C PRO A 13 17.91 4.72 -3.09
N GLU A 14 18.36 5.66 -2.25
CA GLU A 14 17.95 7.07 -2.33
C GLU A 14 18.20 7.68 -3.72
N THR A 15 19.23 7.20 -4.41
CA THR A 15 19.61 7.61 -5.77
C THR A 15 18.56 7.30 -6.84
N LEU A 16 17.64 6.36 -6.59
CA LEU A 16 16.55 6.01 -7.50
C LEU A 16 15.25 6.76 -7.19
N GLY A 17 15.07 7.21 -5.94
CA GLY A 17 13.80 7.68 -5.42
C GLY A 17 12.75 6.56 -5.35
N ALA A 18 11.93 6.53 -4.29
CA ALA A 18 10.83 5.57 -4.22
C ALA A 18 9.68 6.00 -5.16
N PRO A 19 9.22 5.15 -6.10
CA PRO A 19 8.08 5.46 -6.96
C PRO A 19 6.77 5.69 -6.19
N GLY A 20 6.66 5.14 -4.99
CA GLY A 20 5.53 5.25 -4.09
C GLY A 20 5.94 5.67 -2.67
N PRO A 21 4.96 5.98 -1.81
CA PRO A 21 5.20 6.41 -0.43
C PRO A 21 5.84 5.31 0.43
N ASP A 22 6.61 5.73 1.44
CA ASP A 22 7.16 4.88 2.50
C ASP A 22 6.04 4.20 3.30
N LEU A 23 6.10 2.89 3.50
CA LEU A 23 5.07 2.10 4.20
C LEU A 23 5.49 1.69 5.62
N THR A 24 6.61 2.19 6.14
CA THR A 24 7.21 1.77 7.43
C THR A 24 6.24 1.88 8.61
N HIS A 25 5.41 2.93 8.64
CA HIS A 25 4.41 3.17 9.68
C HIS A 25 2.98 3.21 9.10
N PHE A 26 2.71 2.32 8.14
CA PHE A 26 1.45 2.35 7.39
C PHE A 26 0.20 2.20 8.27
N GLY A 27 0.21 1.26 9.22
CA GLY A 27 -0.87 1.01 10.19
C GLY A 27 -1.14 2.17 11.14
N SER A 28 -0.22 3.13 11.28
CA SER A 28 -0.44 4.37 12.04
C SER A 28 -1.21 5.44 11.25
N ARG A 29 -1.49 5.22 9.96
CA ARG A 29 -2.23 6.17 9.11
C ARG A 29 -3.73 6.10 9.38
N ARG A 30 -4.38 7.26 9.33
CA ARG A 30 -5.84 7.39 9.41
C ARG A 30 -6.54 7.20 8.06
N THR A 31 -5.86 7.52 6.96
CA THR A 31 -6.40 7.47 5.60
C THR A 31 -5.35 6.95 4.62
N ILE A 32 -5.81 6.45 3.48
CA ILE A 32 -4.98 5.89 2.40
C ILE A 32 -5.33 6.54 1.05
N ALA A 33 -4.64 6.11 -0.02
CA ALA A 33 -4.82 6.62 -1.38
C ALA A 33 -4.64 8.16 -1.52
N ALA A 34 -3.81 8.77 -0.66
CA ALA A 34 -3.71 10.23 -0.50
C ALA A 34 -5.00 10.87 0.06
N ALA A 35 -5.48 10.31 1.17
CA ALA A 35 -6.65 10.75 1.92
C ALA A 35 -8.01 10.58 1.23
N THR A 36 -8.10 9.74 0.20
CA THR A 36 -9.36 9.45 -0.50
C THR A 36 -10.31 8.59 0.33
N VAL A 37 -9.77 7.64 1.10
CA VAL A 37 -10.58 6.72 1.93
C VAL A 37 -9.93 6.48 3.30
N PRO A 38 -10.71 6.11 4.34
CA PRO A 38 -10.19 5.65 5.62
C PRO A 38 -9.24 4.46 5.49
N ASN A 39 -8.28 4.34 6.41
CA ASN A 39 -7.39 3.18 6.49
C ASN A 39 -8.06 2.06 7.31
N GLU A 40 -8.94 1.31 6.64
CA GLU A 40 -9.67 0.17 7.20
C GLU A 40 -9.40 -1.08 6.35
N PRO A 41 -9.45 -2.31 6.91
CA PRO A 41 -9.01 -3.52 6.22
C PRO A 41 -9.68 -3.72 4.86
N GLU A 42 -11.00 -3.55 4.78
CA GLU A 42 -11.80 -3.72 3.57
C GLU A 42 -11.46 -2.64 2.52
N GLY A 43 -11.31 -1.40 2.98
CA GLY A 43 -10.91 -0.27 2.13
C GLY A 43 -9.50 -0.46 1.56
N LEU A 44 -8.59 -0.99 2.38
CA LEU A 44 -7.22 -1.29 1.99
C LEU A 44 -7.15 -2.44 0.98
N ALA A 45 -7.89 -3.53 1.22
CA ALA A 45 -7.99 -4.65 0.29
C ALA A 45 -8.50 -4.17 -1.08
N ARG A 46 -9.57 -3.36 -1.10
CA ARG A 46 -10.12 -2.80 -2.32
C ARG A 46 -9.16 -1.83 -3.01
N TRP A 47 -8.45 -0.99 -2.25
CA TRP A 47 -7.42 -0.10 -2.79
C TRP A 47 -6.29 -0.86 -3.48
N ILE A 48 -5.81 -1.96 -2.87
CA ILE A 48 -4.75 -2.79 -3.45
C ILE A 48 -5.24 -3.53 -4.71
N PHE A 49 -6.48 -4.01 -4.69
CA PHE A 49 -7.07 -4.75 -5.81
C PHE A 49 -7.39 -3.85 -7.01
N ALA A 50 -8.04 -2.70 -6.79
CA ALA A 50 -8.54 -1.81 -7.84
C ALA A 50 -8.23 -0.32 -7.54
N PRO A 51 -6.96 0.09 -7.54
CA PRO A 51 -6.55 1.45 -7.16
C PRO A 51 -7.11 2.53 -8.08
N ASP A 52 -7.26 2.29 -9.39
CA ASP A 52 -7.81 3.28 -10.33
C ASP A 52 -9.32 3.52 -10.12
N GLU A 53 -10.05 2.52 -9.62
CA GLU A 53 -11.47 2.68 -9.26
C GLU A 53 -11.66 3.57 -8.03
N ILE A 54 -10.73 3.51 -7.07
CA ILE A 54 -10.75 4.35 -5.87
C ILE A 54 -10.19 5.74 -6.17
N LYS A 55 -9.10 5.82 -6.94
CA LYS A 55 -8.45 7.06 -7.34
C LYS A 55 -8.07 7.01 -8.80
N ARG A 56 -8.94 7.58 -9.64
CA ARG A 56 -8.70 7.71 -11.08
C ARG A 56 -7.35 8.37 -11.36
N GLY A 57 -6.56 7.75 -12.24
CA GLY A 57 -5.20 8.17 -12.56
C GLY A 57 -4.15 7.70 -11.56
N SER A 58 -4.48 6.73 -10.70
CA SER A 58 -3.51 6.12 -9.80
C SER A 58 -2.40 5.43 -10.60
N ARG A 59 -1.15 5.69 -10.21
CA ARG A 59 0.02 5.00 -10.76
C ARG A 59 0.32 3.67 -10.06
N MET A 60 -0.35 3.39 -8.95
CA MET A 60 -0.26 2.08 -8.31
C MET A 60 -1.02 1.06 -9.17
N PRO A 61 -0.38 -0.02 -9.65
CA PRO A 61 -1.06 -1.00 -10.47
C PRO A 61 -2.03 -1.87 -9.64
N ALA A 62 -3.09 -2.35 -10.29
CA ALA A 62 -4.01 -3.31 -9.72
C ALA A 62 -3.30 -4.62 -9.36
N SER A 63 -3.53 -5.10 -8.15
CA SER A 63 -3.02 -6.39 -7.69
C SER A 63 -3.76 -7.55 -8.36
N ARG A 64 -3.03 -8.64 -8.61
CA ARG A 64 -3.59 -9.94 -9.03
C ARG A 64 -3.31 -11.03 -8.01
N LEU A 65 -3.21 -10.65 -6.73
CA LEU A 65 -3.04 -11.59 -5.64
C LEU A 65 -4.33 -12.38 -5.42
N GLU A 66 -4.17 -13.67 -5.12
CA GLU A 66 -5.26 -14.50 -4.61
C GLU A 66 -5.79 -13.96 -3.27
N PRO A 67 -7.08 -14.17 -2.95
CA PRO A 67 -7.74 -13.59 -1.78
C PRO A 67 -7.01 -13.81 -0.45
N GLU A 68 -6.45 -14.99 -0.22
CA GLU A 68 -5.74 -15.33 1.01
C GLU A 68 -4.45 -14.54 1.14
N ARG A 69 -3.73 -14.36 0.03
CA ARG A 69 -2.49 -13.55 0.00
C ARG A 69 -2.78 -12.07 0.16
N LEU A 70 -3.87 -11.58 -0.45
CA LEU A 70 -4.31 -10.20 -0.26
C LEU A 70 -4.66 -9.93 1.21
N SER A 71 -5.38 -10.86 1.84
CA SER A 71 -5.76 -10.75 3.26
C SER A 71 -4.53 -10.75 4.18
N ALA A 72 -3.56 -11.64 3.92
CA ALA A 72 -2.30 -11.66 4.66
C ALA A 72 -1.48 -10.37 4.47
N LEU A 73 -1.45 -9.81 3.26
CA LEU A 73 -0.79 -8.54 2.98
C LEU A 73 -1.45 -7.37 3.72
N VAL A 74 -2.78 -7.31 3.73
CA VAL A 74 -3.55 -6.29 4.47
C VAL A 74 -3.19 -6.35 5.95
N ALA A 75 -3.29 -7.53 6.56
CA ALA A 75 -2.95 -7.73 7.97
C ALA A 75 -1.50 -7.33 8.29
N TYR A 76 -0.55 -7.67 7.40
CA TYR A 76 0.83 -7.23 7.54
C TYR A 76 0.95 -5.70 7.52
N LEU A 77 0.35 -5.01 6.53
CA LEU A 77 0.42 -3.55 6.42
C LEU A 77 -0.20 -2.84 7.62
N GLU A 78 -1.30 -3.35 8.16
CA GLU A 78 -1.95 -2.81 9.37
C GLU A 78 -1.11 -2.97 10.64
N SER A 79 -0.21 -3.96 10.67
CA SER A 79 0.70 -4.17 11.79
C SER A 79 1.86 -3.16 11.85
N LEU A 80 2.15 -2.46 10.74
CA LEU A 80 3.29 -1.54 10.61
C LEU A 80 3.00 -0.19 11.30
N LYS A 81 3.41 0.00 12.56
CA LYS A 81 3.08 1.22 13.33
C LYS A 81 4.27 2.13 13.61
#